data_AF-A0A8S9B6S0-F1
#
_entry.id   AF-A0A8S9B6S0-F1
#
_cell.length_a   1.000
_cell.length_b   1.000
_cell.length_c   1.000
_cell.angle_alpha   90.00
_cell.angle_beta   90.00
_cell.angle_gamma   90.00
#
_symmetry.space_group_name_H-M   'P 1'
#
loop_
_entity.id
_entity.type
_entity.pdbx_description
1 polymer ?
#
loop_
_entity_poly.entity_id
_entity_poly.type
_entity_poly.pdbx_seq_one_letter_code
_entity_poly.pdbx_strand_id
1 'polypeptide(L)'
;MMRNLKAEIAPTDHARKQEILKTWNKLKTTAKSSTDLESWLRDWHVTYDDGVSLAIPDMIDGVRPHHDFLTAIWSIAPSFADVKETELLDDEAPWTFKELLRAHSEWKKLIQEEGIEVELSTPDNHDQNGSAERTGGVIIHRAASMRIGANLPQKLHPEICTAAGYILNRS
;
A
#
# COMPACT_ATOMS: atom_id res chain seq x y z
N MET A 1 -34.04 -34.41 24.49
CA MET A 1 -33.65 -33.01 24.21
C MET A 1 -32.27 -32.74 24.83
N MET A 2 -31.23 -33.38 24.31
CA MET A 2 -29.83 -33.19 24.75
C MET A 2 -28.89 -33.49 23.57
N ARG A 3 -28.88 -32.60 22.58
CA ARG A 3 -27.92 -32.60 21.46
C ARG A 3 -27.26 -31.24 21.23
N ASN A 4 -27.50 -30.23 22.08
CA ASN A 4 -27.45 -28.83 21.64
C ASN A 4 -26.51 -27.88 22.42
N LEU A 5 -25.46 -28.32 23.12
CA LEU A 5 -24.64 -27.34 23.89
C LEU A 5 -23.12 -27.57 23.89
N LYS A 6 -22.62 -28.72 23.44
CA LYS A 6 -21.18 -29.03 23.56
C LYS A 6 -20.33 -28.53 22.37
N ALA A 7 -20.96 -28.02 21.32
CA ALA A 7 -20.29 -27.66 20.06
C ALA A 7 -20.63 -26.24 19.55
N GLU A 8 -21.63 -25.57 20.13
CA GLU A 8 -22.09 -24.23 19.71
C GLU A 8 -21.26 -23.13 20.38
N ILE A 9 -20.03 -22.88 19.93
CA ILE A 9 -19.14 -21.80 20.42
C ILE A 9 -18.41 -22.20 21.70
N ALA A 10 -17.28 -22.91 21.55
CA ALA A 10 -16.31 -22.99 22.63
C ALA A 10 -15.98 -21.55 23.09
N PRO A 11 -16.11 -21.19 24.38
CA PRO A 11 -15.77 -19.86 24.88
C PRO A 11 -14.38 -19.42 24.44
N THR A 12 -13.48 -20.39 24.22
CA THR A 12 -12.15 -20.24 23.65
C THR A 12 -12.13 -19.67 22.23
N ASP A 13 -13.01 -20.12 21.32
CA ASP A 13 -12.99 -19.66 19.93
C ASP A 13 -13.56 -18.25 19.80
N HIS A 14 -14.67 -17.96 20.49
CA HIS A 14 -15.23 -16.62 20.50
C HIS A 14 -14.34 -15.62 21.25
N ALA A 15 -13.77 -16.01 22.39
CA ALA A 15 -12.80 -15.16 23.09
C ALA A 15 -11.57 -14.86 22.22
N ARG A 16 -11.05 -15.87 21.50
CA ARG A 16 -9.91 -15.67 20.60
C ARG A 16 -10.24 -14.75 19.43
N LYS A 17 -11.45 -14.86 18.86
CA LYS A 17 -11.95 -13.90 17.85
C LYS A 17 -12.02 -12.47 18.41
N GLN A 18 -12.51 -12.30 19.62
CA GLN A 18 -12.56 -10.99 20.29
C GLN A 18 -11.15 -10.43 20.56
N GLU A 19 -10.20 -11.27 20.96
CA GLU A 19 -8.80 -10.88 21.16
C GLU A 19 -8.12 -10.43 19.86
N ILE A 20 -8.36 -11.15 18.77
CA ILE A 20 -7.86 -10.78 17.43
C ILE A 20 -8.44 -9.44 17.00
N LEU A 21 -9.77 -9.24 17.13
CA LEU A 21 -10.40 -7.96 16.79
C LEU A 21 -9.91 -6.81 17.67
N LYS A 22 -9.66 -7.05 18.96
CA LYS A 22 -9.09 -6.07 19.87
C LYS A 22 -7.67 -5.68 19.45
N THR A 23 -6.85 -6.67 19.11
CA THR A 23 -5.48 -6.48 18.63
C THR A 23 -5.47 -5.72 17.29
N TRP A 24 -6.34 -6.11 16.37
CA TRP A 24 -6.53 -5.45 15.08
C TRP A 24 -6.89 -3.97 15.22
N ASN A 25 -7.91 -3.65 16.03
CA ASN A 25 -8.31 -2.25 16.25
C ASN A 25 -7.21 -1.44 16.95
N LYS A 26 -6.42 -2.07 17.82
CA LYS A 26 -5.24 -1.44 18.40
C LYS A 26 -4.20 -1.13 17.32
N LEU A 27 -3.89 -2.08 16.43
CA LEU A 27 -2.91 -1.89 15.36
C LEU A 27 -3.27 -0.73 14.42
N LYS A 28 -4.56 -0.54 14.12
CA LYS A 28 -5.07 0.59 13.34
C LYS A 28 -4.78 1.97 13.93
N THR A 29 -4.70 2.05 15.26
CA THR A 29 -4.56 3.32 15.99
C THR A 29 -3.17 3.51 16.60
N THR A 30 -2.31 2.49 16.54
CA THR A 30 -0.99 2.47 17.19
C THR A 30 0.13 2.95 16.27
N ALA A 31 -0.11 3.04 14.96
CA ALA A 31 0.88 3.55 14.01
C ALA A 31 1.25 5.00 14.35
N LYS A 32 2.51 5.21 14.72
CA LYS A 32 3.14 6.51 14.95
C LYS A 32 4.53 6.46 14.34
N SER A 33 5.07 7.62 13.97
CA SER A 33 6.41 7.73 13.38
C SER A 33 7.54 7.13 14.25
N SER A 34 7.35 7.02 15.57
CA SER A 34 8.30 6.44 16.51
C SER A 34 8.14 4.93 16.75
N THR A 35 7.15 4.29 16.12
CA THR A 35 6.87 2.87 16.33
C THR A 35 7.93 2.02 15.62
N ASP A 36 8.38 0.93 16.26
CA ASP A 36 9.20 -0.06 15.58
C ASP A 36 8.38 -0.71 14.45
N LEU A 37 8.62 -0.23 13.25
CA LEU A 37 7.88 -0.61 12.05
C LEU A 37 7.96 -2.11 11.79
N GLU A 38 9.11 -2.75 12.01
CA GLU A 38 9.24 -4.18 11.73
C GLU A 38 8.38 -5.00 12.69
N SER A 39 8.43 -4.71 13.99
CA SER A 39 7.57 -5.39 14.97
C SER A 39 6.10 -5.12 14.68
N TRP A 40 5.75 -3.89 14.33
CA TRP A 40 4.38 -3.53 14.00
C TRP A 40 3.87 -4.26 12.74
N LEU A 41 4.67 -4.34 11.68
CA LEU A 41 4.33 -5.12 10.47
C LEU A 41 4.20 -6.62 10.76
N ARG A 42 5.07 -7.17 11.61
CA ARG A 42 4.95 -8.56 12.09
C ARG A 42 3.64 -8.79 12.82
N ASP A 43 3.23 -7.87 13.70
CA ASP A 43 1.98 -7.97 14.44
C ASP A 43 0.75 -7.96 13.52
N TRP A 44 0.76 -7.13 12.47
CA TRP A 44 -0.27 -7.15 11.41
C TRP A 44 -0.33 -8.50 10.69
N HIS A 45 0.82 -9.05 10.30
CA HIS A 45 0.88 -10.34 9.62
C HIS A 45 0.34 -11.48 10.49
N VAL A 46 0.77 -11.54 11.76
CA VAL A 46 0.31 -12.58 12.70
C VAL A 46 -1.18 -12.44 12.99
N THR A 47 -1.66 -11.22 13.25
CA THR A 47 -3.09 -10.98 13.56
C THR A 47 -3.98 -11.34 12.38
N TYR A 48 -3.54 -11.06 11.15
CA TYR A 48 -4.25 -11.45 9.93
C TYR A 48 -4.28 -12.97 9.75
N ASP A 49 -3.14 -13.65 9.89
CA ASP A 49 -3.07 -15.12 9.76
C ASP A 49 -3.93 -15.85 10.80
N ASP A 50 -3.94 -15.37 12.05
CA ASP A 50 -4.81 -15.88 13.09
C ASP A 50 -6.29 -15.62 12.77
N GLY A 51 -6.61 -14.44 12.24
CA GLY A 51 -7.97 -14.06 11.85
C GLY A 51 -8.54 -14.87 10.69
N VAL A 52 -7.73 -15.12 9.66
CA VAL A 52 -8.06 -16.01 8.54
C VAL A 52 -8.23 -17.44 9.02
N SER A 53 -7.36 -17.91 9.92
CA SER A 53 -7.43 -19.27 10.50
C SER A 53 -8.70 -19.53 11.31
N LEU A 54 -9.25 -18.49 11.96
CA LEU A 54 -10.53 -18.56 12.69
C LEU A 54 -11.76 -18.24 11.84
N ALA A 55 -11.55 -18.05 10.53
CA ALA A 55 -12.55 -17.68 9.57
C ALA A 55 -13.40 -16.45 9.98
N ILE A 56 -12.74 -15.36 10.37
CA ILE A 56 -13.41 -14.08 10.64
C ILE A 56 -13.85 -13.47 9.29
N PRO A 57 -15.16 -13.27 9.03
CA PRO A 57 -15.66 -12.83 7.72
C PRO A 57 -14.99 -11.53 7.22
N ASP A 58 -14.83 -10.56 8.11
CA ASP A 58 -14.21 -9.25 7.82
C ASP A 58 -12.74 -9.34 7.36
N MET A 59 -12.06 -10.49 7.56
CA MET A 59 -10.64 -10.69 7.25
C MET A 59 -10.38 -11.67 6.11
N ILE A 60 -11.34 -12.53 5.76
CA ILE A 60 -11.16 -13.53 4.68
C ILE A 60 -11.54 -12.96 3.32
N ASP A 61 -12.59 -12.14 3.27
CA ASP A 61 -13.25 -11.79 2.02
C ASP A 61 -13.54 -10.29 2.00
N GLY A 62 -12.57 -9.52 1.49
CA GLY A 62 -12.76 -8.09 1.31
C GLY A 62 -11.47 -7.31 1.14
N VAL A 63 -11.63 -6.14 0.55
CA VAL A 63 -10.62 -5.08 0.40
C VAL A 63 -10.35 -4.36 1.74
N ARG A 64 -11.19 -4.63 2.75
CA ARG A 64 -11.18 -3.96 4.06
C ARG A 64 -9.87 -4.12 4.84
N PRO A 65 -9.22 -5.30 4.89
CA PRO A 65 -7.91 -5.43 5.54
C PRO A 65 -6.86 -4.52 4.91
N HIS A 66 -6.86 -4.40 3.58
CA HIS A 66 -5.96 -3.52 2.86
C HIS A 66 -6.23 -2.05 3.21
N HIS A 67 -7.49 -1.59 3.15
CA HIS A 67 -7.83 -0.22 3.55
C HIS A 67 -7.49 0.07 5.03
N ASP A 68 -7.79 -0.85 5.94
CA ASP A 68 -7.50 -0.71 7.37
C ASP A 68 -5.98 -0.55 7.61
N PHE A 69 -5.16 -1.30 6.86
CA PHE A 69 -3.70 -1.19 6.90
C PHE A 69 -3.20 0.10 6.26
N LEU A 70 -3.69 0.46 5.07
CA LEU A 70 -3.31 1.68 4.35
C LEU A 70 -3.62 2.92 5.17
N THR A 71 -4.79 2.96 5.82
CA THR A 71 -5.17 4.03 6.74
C THR A 71 -4.20 4.13 7.92
N ALA A 72 -3.78 2.99 8.48
CA ALA A 72 -2.85 2.98 9.60
C ALA A 72 -1.43 3.41 9.19
N ILE A 73 -0.93 2.90 8.06
CA ILE A 73 0.40 3.19 7.56
C ILE A 73 0.52 4.61 7.00
N TRP A 74 -0.59 5.25 6.61
CA TRP A 74 -0.60 6.63 6.12
C TRP A 74 0.12 7.59 7.09
N SER A 75 0.00 7.35 8.41
CA SER A 75 0.70 8.14 9.44
C SER A 75 2.24 8.01 9.43
N ILE A 76 2.77 6.94 8.83
CA ILE A 76 4.21 6.60 8.76
C ILE A 76 4.74 6.89 7.35
N ALA A 77 3.98 6.51 6.31
CA ALA A 77 4.37 6.60 4.90
C ALA A 77 3.15 7.02 4.03
N PRO A 78 2.77 8.31 4.02
CA PRO A 78 1.62 8.81 3.27
C PRO A 78 1.70 8.51 1.77
N SER A 79 2.86 8.76 1.15
CA SER A 79 3.06 8.53 -0.29
C SER A 79 2.90 7.07 -0.70
N PHE A 80 3.38 6.14 0.13
CA PHE A 80 3.17 4.71 -0.11
C PHE A 80 1.69 4.34 0.00
N ALA A 81 1.00 4.86 1.01
CA ALA A 81 -0.42 4.60 1.22
C ALA A 81 -1.27 5.10 0.05
N ASP A 82 -1.05 6.34 -0.40
CA ASP A 82 -1.80 6.97 -1.50
C ASP A 82 -1.64 6.20 -2.83
N VAL A 83 -0.40 5.78 -3.16
CA VAL A 83 -0.14 4.99 -4.37
C VAL A 83 -0.87 3.65 -4.31
N LYS A 84 -0.80 2.96 -3.18
CA LYS A 84 -1.46 1.65 -3.01
C LYS A 84 -2.97 1.76 -2.92
N GLU A 85 -3.51 2.84 -2.40
CA GLU A 85 -4.95 3.12 -2.43
C GLU A 85 -5.44 3.42 -3.85
N THR A 86 -4.65 4.13 -4.66
CA THR A 86 -4.97 4.37 -6.08
C THR A 86 -4.99 3.06 -6.86
N GLU A 87 -3.97 2.21 -6.70
CA GLU A 87 -3.93 0.87 -7.31
C GLU A 87 -5.13 0.00 -6.91
N LEU A 88 -5.63 0.16 -5.68
CA LEU A 88 -6.78 -0.56 -5.14
C LEU A 88 -8.11 -0.10 -5.76
N LEU A 89 -8.23 1.20 -6.06
CA LEU A 89 -9.41 1.80 -6.67
C LEU A 89 -9.56 1.45 -8.15
N ASP A 90 -8.44 1.21 -8.84
CA ASP A 90 -8.44 0.89 -10.27
C ASP A 90 -8.85 -0.57 -10.57
N ASP A 91 -9.27 -1.35 -9.56
CA ASP A 91 -9.60 -2.80 -9.64
C ASP A 91 -8.44 -3.67 -10.22
N GLU A 92 -7.27 -3.07 -10.41
CA GLU A 92 -6.01 -3.70 -10.84
C GLU A 92 -5.13 -4.04 -9.64
N ALA A 93 -5.69 -4.49 -8.51
CA ALA A 93 -4.91 -4.96 -7.37
C ALA A 93 -4.64 -6.48 -7.49
N PRO A 94 -3.59 -6.94 -8.20
CA PRO A 94 -3.25 -8.36 -8.27
C PRO A 94 -2.64 -8.87 -6.96
N TRP A 95 -2.48 -8.00 -5.95
CA TRP A 95 -1.72 -8.28 -4.75
C TRP A 95 -2.61 -8.67 -3.57
N THR A 96 -2.20 -9.75 -2.91
CA THR A 96 -2.73 -10.20 -1.64
C THR A 96 -2.33 -9.25 -0.51
N PHE A 97 -3.08 -9.28 0.60
CA PHE A 97 -2.74 -8.49 1.78
C PHE A 97 -1.31 -8.74 2.29
N LYS A 98 -0.81 -9.98 2.15
CA LYS A 98 0.56 -10.34 2.54
C LYS A 98 1.61 -9.70 1.65
N GLU A 99 1.33 -9.57 0.35
CA GLU A 99 2.23 -8.88 -0.59
C GLU A 99 2.27 -7.37 -0.30
N LEU A 100 1.13 -6.78 0.09
CA LEU A 100 1.09 -5.39 0.54
C LEU A 100 1.99 -5.14 1.77
N LEU A 101 1.94 -6.02 2.77
CA LEU A 101 2.80 -5.93 3.96
C LEU A 101 4.30 -6.08 3.61
N ARG A 102 4.63 -6.93 2.63
CA ARG A 102 6.02 -7.13 2.17
C ARG A 102 6.54 -5.93 1.41
N ALA A 103 5.74 -5.34 0.52
CA ALA A 103 6.16 -4.23 -0.33
C ALA A 103 6.72 -3.04 0.48
N HIS A 104 6.11 -2.71 1.63
CA HIS A 104 6.61 -1.65 2.49
C HIS A 104 7.94 -2.00 3.17
N SER A 105 8.09 -3.26 3.63
CA SER A 105 9.33 -3.75 4.25
C SER A 105 10.48 -3.77 3.25
N GLU A 106 10.22 -4.23 2.03
CA GLU A 106 11.20 -4.30 0.95
C GLU A 106 11.65 -2.90 0.49
N TRP A 107 10.73 -1.96 0.36
CA TRP A 107 11.06 -0.57 0.03
C TRP A 107 12.01 0.07 1.06
N LYS A 108 11.70 -0.07 2.35
CA LYS A 108 12.54 0.49 3.42
C LYS A 108 13.90 -0.20 3.48
N LYS A 109 13.93 -1.52 3.30
CA LYS A 109 15.18 -2.29 3.26
C LYS A 109 16.05 -1.85 2.08
N LEU A 110 15.48 -1.66 0.90
CA LEU A 110 16.19 -1.20 -0.29
C LEU A 110 16.82 0.18 -0.08
N ILE A 111 16.08 1.12 0.51
CA ILE A 111 16.61 2.45 0.85
C ILE A 111 17.82 2.34 1.79
N GLN A 112 17.72 1.47 2.81
CA GLN A 112 18.78 1.30 3.80
C GLN A 112 20.02 0.59 3.22
N GLU A 113 19.82 -0.42 2.37
CA GLU A 113 20.92 -1.15 1.70
C GLU A 113 21.66 -0.26 0.70
N GLU A 114 20.93 0.57 -0.05
CA GLU A 114 21.49 1.52 -1.02
C GLU A 114 22.07 2.78 -0.36
N GLY A 115 21.92 2.93 0.97
CA GLY A 115 22.40 4.11 1.71
C GLY A 115 21.71 5.41 1.30
N ILE A 116 20.46 5.34 0.83
CA ILE A 116 19.70 6.49 0.33
C ILE A 116 19.07 7.23 1.52
N GLU A 117 19.36 8.51 1.68
CA GLU A 117 18.63 9.39 2.59
C GLU A 117 17.35 9.88 1.91
N VAL A 118 16.19 9.57 2.49
CA VAL A 118 14.88 10.01 1.97
C VAL A 118 14.41 11.24 2.72
N GLU A 119 14.39 12.37 2.03
CA GLU A 119 13.78 13.60 2.50
C GLU A 119 12.36 13.70 1.95
N LEU A 120 11.36 13.77 2.84
CA LEU A 120 9.97 14.00 2.45
C LEU A 120 9.69 15.50 2.44
N SER A 121 8.87 15.95 1.49
CA SER A 121 8.38 17.32 1.48
C SER A 121 7.57 17.62 2.76
N THR A 122 7.74 18.81 3.33
CA THR A 122 6.94 19.24 4.47
C THR A 122 5.45 19.27 4.09
N PRO A 123 4.52 18.91 4.99
CA PRO A 123 3.08 18.94 4.70
C PRO A 123 2.65 20.29 4.11
N ASP A 124 1.80 20.25 3.08
CA ASP A 124 1.24 21.41 2.35
C ASP A 124 2.27 22.34 1.67
N ASN A 125 3.51 21.91 1.48
CA ASN A 125 4.55 22.70 0.81
C ASN A 125 4.90 22.15 -0.58
N HIS A 126 4.04 22.44 -1.56
CA HIS A 126 4.17 21.98 -2.95
C HIS A 126 5.46 22.47 -3.65
N ASP A 127 6.06 23.57 -3.17
CA ASP A 127 7.23 24.19 -3.79
C ASP A 127 8.47 23.29 -3.83
N GLN A 128 8.57 22.33 -2.89
CA GLN A 128 9.70 21.39 -2.81
C GLN A 128 9.69 20.36 -3.96
N ASN A 129 8.53 20.06 -4.54
CA ASN A 129 8.39 19.09 -5.64
C ASN A 129 8.47 19.73 -7.03
N GLY A 130 8.55 21.06 -7.12
CA GLY A 130 8.38 21.78 -8.39
C GLY A 130 9.37 21.40 -9.49
N SER A 131 10.59 20.95 -9.16
CA SER A 131 11.55 20.49 -10.18
C SER A 131 11.17 19.15 -10.79
N ALA A 132 10.72 18.20 -9.96
CA ALA A 132 10.27 16.89 -10.40
C ALA A 132 8.99 17.01 -11.23
N GLU A 133 8.04 17.84 -10.79
CA GLU A 133 6.79 18.10 -11.51
C GLU A 133 7.02 18.75 -12.87
N ARG A 134 7.89 19.75 -12.96
CA ARG A 134 8.27 20.36 -14.25
C ARG A 134 8.90 19.33 -15.18
N THR A 135 9.81 18.52 -14.67
CA THR A 135 10.49 17.49 -15.47
C THR A 135 9.50 16.44 -15.98
N GLY A 136 8.59 15.97 -15.12
CA GLY A 136 7.50 15.07 -15.51
C GLY A 136 6.58 15.68 -16.56
N GLY A 137 6.20 16.94 -16.38
CA GLY A 137 5.39 17.70 -17.35
C GLY A 137 6.05 17.82 -18.72
N VAL A 138 7.37 18.03 -18.78
CA VAL A 138 8.12 18.08 -20.04
C VAL A 138 8.08 16.73 -20.77
N ILE A 139 8.26 15.61 -20.04
CA ILE A 139 8.19 14.26 -20.61
C ILE A 139 6.79 14.00 -21.17
N ILE A 140 5.73 14.29 -20.39
CA ILE A 140 4.34 14.10 -20.81
C ILE A 140 4.00 14.96 -22.04
N HIS A 141 4.39 16.24 -22.04
CA HIS A 141 4.14 17.14 -23.16
C HIS A 141 4.82 16.66 -24.45
N ARG A 142 6.07 16.20 -24.34
CA ARG A 142 6.83 15.67 -25.47
C ARG A 142 6.23 14.35 -25.98
N ALA A 143 5.84 13.45 -25.08
CA ALA A 143 5.14 12.22 -25.42
C ALA A 143 3.80 12.51 -26.14
N ALA A 144 3.02 13.47 -25.64
CA ALA A 144 1.78 13.90 -26.29
C ALA A 144 2.02 14.46 -27.69
N SER A 145 3.05 15.29 -27.86
CA SER A 145 3.44 15.86 -29.16
C SER A 145 3.86 14.77 -30.16
N MET A 146 4.65 13.77 -29.73
CA MET A 146 5.04 12.63 -30.55
C MET A 146 3.84 11.78 -30.96
N ARG A 147 2.93 11.50 -30.01
CA ARG A 147 1.72 10.72 -30.27
C ARG A 147 0.83 11.39 -31.32
N ILE A 148 0.54 12.69 -31.14
CA ILE A 148 -0.32 13.45 -32.05
C ILE A 148 0.35 13.61 -33.42
N GLY A 149 1.64 13.97 -33.44
CA GLY A 149 2.39 14.19 -34.68
C GLY A 149 2.55 12.94 -35.55
N ALA A 150 2.64 11.75 -34.94
CA ALA A 150 2.78 10.47 -35.64
C ALA A 150 1.48 9.64 -35.67
N ASN A 151 0.36 10.19 -35.19
CA ASN A 151 -0.94 9.52 -35.09
C ASN A 151 -0.88 8.13 -34.41
N LEU A 152 -0.15 8.04 -33.31
CA LEU A 152 0.06 6.77 -32.59
C LEU A 152 -1.13 6.44 -31.68
N PRO A 153 -1.50 5.15 -31.54
CA PRO A 153 -2.59 4.73 -30.67
C PRO A 153 -2.23 4.94 -29.20
N GLN A 154 -3.24 5.30 -28.39
CA GLN A 154 -3.06 5.62 -26.95
C GLN A 154 -2.50 4.45 -26.14
N LYS A 155 -2.76 3.20 -26.54
CA LYS A 155 -2.23 2.01 -25.87
C LYS A 155 -0.69 1.95 -25.82
N LEU A 156 0.00 2.71 -26.68
CA LEU A 156 1.46 2.79 -26.69
C LEU A 156 2.02 3.91 -25.79
N HIS A 157 1.20 4.45 -24.89
CA HIS A 157 1.62 5.53 -24.01
C HIS A 157 2.89 5.22 -23.20
N PRO A 158 3.06 4.01 -22.61
CA PRO A 158 4.28 3.67 -21.87
C PRO A 158 5.55 3.74 -22.74
N GLU A 159 5.50 3.23 -23.97
CA GLU A 159 6.63 3.23 -24.90
C GLU A 159 6.94 4.64 -25.41
N ILE A 160 5.90 5.45 -25.66
CA ILE A 160 6.07 6.84 -26.10
C ILE A 160 6.70 7.69 -24.98
N CYS A 161 6.28 7.52 -23.73
CA CYS A 161 6.88 8.22 -22.59
C CYS A 161 8.34 7.82 -22.37
N THR A 162 8.65 6.52 -22.50
CA THR A 162 10.03 6.01 -22.42
C THR A 162 10.91 6.61 -23.53
N ALA A 163 10.40 6.63 -24.76
CA ALA A 163 11.09 7.25 -25.90
C ALA A 163 11.28 8.75 -25.70
N ALA A 164 10.28 9.48 -25.19
CA ALA A 164 10.37 10.90 -24.90
C ALA A 164 11.45 11.21 -23.84
N GLY A 165 11.51 10.42 -22.76
CA GLY A 165 12.56 10.51 -21.74
C GLY A 165 13.94 10.21 -22.30
N TYR A 166 14.07 9.17 -23.13
CA TYR A 166 15.32 8.85 -23.80
C TYR A 166 15.80 9.99 -24.73
N ILE A 167 14.90 10.60 -25.50
CA ILE A 167 15.23 11.74 -26.37
C ILE A 167 15.59 12.97 -25.52
N LEU A 168 14.98 13.16 -24.35
CA LEU A 168 15.27 14.28 -23.44
C LEU A 168 16.68 14.16 -22.84
N ASN A 169 17.07 12.94 -22.44
CA ASN A 169 18.37 12.70 -21.80
C ASN A 169 19.55 12.67 -22.77
N ARG A 170 19.30 12.77 -24.08
CA ARG A 170 20.32 12.73 -25.15
C ARG A 170 20.38 14.00 -26.01
N SER A 171 19.52 14.98 -25.73
CA SER A 171 19.46 16.28 -26.40
C SER A 171 20.22 17.33 -25.60
#